data_AF-A0A1K1XBV3-F1
#
_entry.id   AF-A0A1K1XBV3-F1
#
_cell.length_a   1.000
_cell.length_b   1.000
_cell.length_c   1.000
_cell.angle_alpha   90.00
_cell.angle_beta   90.00
_cell.angle_gamma   90.00
#
_symmetry.space_group_name_H-M   'P 1'
#
loop_
_entity.id
_entity.type
_entity.pdbx_description
1 polymer ?
#
loop_
_entity_poly.entity_id
_entity_poly.type
_entity_poly.pdbx_seq_one_letter_code
_entity_poly.pdbx_strand_id
1 'polypeptide(L)'
;MLPIACAAEAGLPLVDGDAMGRTFPEAQMVLPGLIGVANTPMALADDKGNSIIVDAVSDHAAERIARAVCVELGCQISSADTVMRGDQLADGLVPATLTLAERLGAAVREARAAHTDPVLAARAMLSGTHLLTGKVIDVSRRTQGGFARGSARIEGIGEDAGRVLELGFQNEHLLATRDGETVATTPDLICVLDTDTGDPVTTEGLRYGLRVSVLAAPCDPRWTTPGGLALAGPRYFGYDVDHLPFRES
;
A
#
# COMPACT_ATOMS: atom_id res chain seq x y z
N MET A 1 12.80 2.09 -5.46
CA MET A 1 13.94 1.97 -6.40
C MET A 1 14.97 0.89 -6.00
N LEU A 2 15.03 0.46 -4.73
CA LEU A 2 16.03 -0.52 -4.28
C LEU A 2 16.13 -1.80 -5.15
N PRO A 3 15.03 -2.46 -5.56
CA PRO A 3 15.12 -3.65 -6.41
C PRO A 3 15.78 -3.40 -7.78
N ILE A 4 15.56 -2.23 -8.37
CA ILE A 4 16.17 -1.82 -9.66
C ILE A 4 17.69 -1.69 -9.50
N ALA A 5 18.13 -1.03 -8.42
CA ALA A 5 19.55 -0.89 -8.13
C ALA A 5 20.21 -2.25 -7.87
N CYS A 6 19.59 -3.11 -7.04
CA CYS A 6 20.10 -4.45 -6.76
C CYS A 6 20.21 -5.30 -8.03
N ALA A 7 19.21 -5.26 -8.92
CA ALA A 7 19.25 -5.99 -10.19
C ALA A 7 20.40 -5.51 -11.09
N ALA A 8 20.59 -4.18 -11.19
CA ALA A 8 21.67 -3.59 -11.98
C ALA A 8 23.06 -3.96 -11.43
N GLU A 9 23.26 -3.84 -10.11
CA GLU A 9 24.52 -4.20 -9.43
C GLU A 9 24.82 -5.69 -9.56
N ALA A 10 23.81 -6.56 -9.45
CA ALA A 10 23.96 -8.00 -9.58
C ALA A 10 24.09 -8.49 -11.03
N GLY A 11 23.86 -7.62 -12.02
CA GLY A 11 23.79 -8.01 -13.44
C GLY A 11 22.64 -8.96 -13.75
N LEU A 12 21.54 -8.86 -12.99
CA LEU A 12 20.35 -9.71 -13.12
C LEU A 12 19.19 -8.96 -13.81
N PRO A 13 18.32 -9.67 -14.53
CA PRO A 13 17.11 -9.07 -15.07
C PRO A 13 16.18 -8.65 -13.94
N LEU A 14 15.50 -7.51 -14.14
CA LEU A 14 14.41 -7.08 -13.28
C LEU A 14 13.08 -7.57 -13.86
N VAL A 15 12.29 -8.27 -13.05
CA VAL A 15 10.93 -8.67 -13.41
C VAL A 15 10.00 -7.48 -13.24
N ASP A 16 9.20 -7.17 -14.27
CA ASP A 16 8.15 -6.16 -14.18
C ASP A 16 6.90 -6.76 -13.52
N GLY A 17 6.90 -6.73 -12.19
CA GLY A 17 5.80 -7.15 -11.34
C GLY A 17 6.17 -7.06 -9.88
N ASP A 18 5.16 -7.09 -9.02
CA ASP A 18 5.35 -7.13 -7.57
C ASP A 18 4.35 -8.07 -6.90
N ALA A 19 4.66 -8.46 -5.67
CA ALA A 19 3.95 -9.53 -4.98
C ALA A 19 2.60 -9.09 -4.38
N MET A 20 2.20 -7.84 -4.57
CA MET A 20 1.02 -7.24 -3.93
C MET A 20 0.08 -6.53 -4.92
N GLY A 21 0.61 -5.86 -5.95
CA GLY A 21 -0.11 -4.90 -6.80
C GLY A 21 -0.47 -3.58 -6.11
N ARG A 22 -0.15 -3.47 -4.83
CA ARG A 22 -0.32 -2.31 -3.93
C ARG A 22 0.65 -2.46 -2.76
N THR A 23 0.51 -1.68 -1.68
CA THR A 23 1.29 -1.88 -0.46
C THR A 23 0.41 -2.40 0.69
N PHE A 24 0.98 -3.30 1.49
CA PHE A 24 0.39 -3.81 2.73
C PHE A 24 1.39 -3.74 3.88
N PRO A 25 0.94 -3.73 5.15
CA PRO A 25 1.85 -3.41 6.26
C PRO A 25 2.85 -4.52 6.63
N GLU A 26 2.51 -5.79 6.40
CA GLU A 26 3.22 -6.95 6.97
C GLU A 26 3.80 -7.87 5.88
N ALA A 27 4.98 -8.46 6.13
CA ALA A 27 5.72 -9.21 5.10
C ALA A 27 4.96 -10.41 4.50
N GLN A 28 4.10 -11.06 5.28
CA GLN A 28 3.29 -12.19 4.79
C GLN A 28 2.14 -11.79 3.87
N MET A 29 1.83 -10.50 3.75
CA MET A 29 0.74 -9.98 2.91
C MET A 29 1.20 -9.86 1.45
N VAL A 30 1.66 -10.99 0.90
CA VAL A 30 2.13 -11.13 -0.47
C VAL A 30 1.45 -12.32 -1.15
N LEU A 31 1.10 -12.18 -2.43
CA LEU A 31 0.46 -13.21 -3.24
C LEU A 31 1.18 -14.56 -3.26
N PRO A 32 2.53 -14.66 -3.23
CA PRO A 32 3.22 -15.94 -3.16
C PRO A 32 2.82 -16.79 -1.95
N GLY A 33 2.42 -16.17 -0.84
CA GLY A 33 1.91 -16.88 0.33
C GLY A 33 0.63 -17.68 0.03
N LEU A 34 -0.22 -17.20 -0.90
CA LEU A 34 -1.44 -17.89 -1.32
C LEU A 34 -1.18 -19.17 -2.12
N ILE A 35 0.03 -19.30 -2.69
CA ILE A 35 0.48 -20.50 -3.41
C ILE A 35 1.51 -21.32 -2.60
N GLY A 36 1.62 -21.04 -1.30
CA GLY A 36 2.47 -21.79 -0.38
C GLY A 36 3.96 -21.46 -0.46
N VAL A 37 4.34 -20.32 -1.05
CA VAL A 37 5.71 -19.80 -0.95
C VAL A 37 5.85 -19.08 0.40
N ALA A 38 6.72 -19.60 1.25
CA ALA A 38 7.05 -18.97 2.53
C ALA A 38 7.91 -17.71 2.33
N ASN A 39 7.83 -16.77 3.26
CA ASN A 39 8.73 -15.62 3.28
C ASN A 39 10.16 -16.00 3.76
N THR A 40 10.32 -17.19 4.35
CA THR A 40 11.59 -17.70 4.83
C THR A 40 12.28 -18.65 3.83
N PRO A 41 13.63 -18.73 3.85
CA PRO A 41 14.55 -17.92 4.65
C PRO A 41 14.57 -16.46 4.18
N MET A 42 14.57 -15.54 5.15
CA MET A 42 14.62 -14.10 4.91
C MET A 42 16.02 -13.58 5.23
N ALA A 43 16.71 -13.02 4.25
CA ALA A 43 17.98 -12.34 4.45
C ALA A 43 17.73 -10.86 4.79
N LEU A 44 18.32 -10.39 5.87
CA LEU A 44 18.24 -9.01 6.35
C LEU A 44 19.65 -8.41 6.37
N ALA A 45 19.78 -7.15 5.94
CA ALA A 45 21.04 -6.42 5.99
C ALA A 45 20.84 -4.94 6.37
N ASP A 46 21.80 -4.37 7.11
CA ASP A 46 21.85 -2.93 7.39
C ASP A 46 22.96 -2.23 6.58
N ASP A 47 23.05 -0.91 6.76
CA ASP A 47 24.04 -0.05 6.11
C ASP A 47 25.46 -0.17 6.69
N LYS A 48 25.63 -0.91 7.79
CA LYS A 48 26.91 -1.11 8.50
C LYS A 48 27.58 -2.42 8.10
N GLY A 49 26.93 -3.22 7.25
CA GLY A 49 27.42 -4.51 6.78
C GLY A 49 27.03 -5.69 7.66
N ASN A 50 26.11 -5.51 8.63
CA ASN A 50 25.53 -6.62 9.36
C ASN A 50 24.56 -7.38 8.45
N SER A 51 24.60 -8.70 8.48
CA SER A 51 23.67 -9.57 7.75
C SER A 51 23.13 -10.68 8.65
N ILE A 52 21.83 -10.94 8.58
CA ILE A 52 21.13 -11.95 9.37
C ILE A 52 20.25 -12.78 8.43
N ILE A 53 20.24 -14.10 8.60
CA ILE A 53 19.26 -14.99 7.95
C ILE A 53 18.23 -15.40 8.99
N VAL A 54 16.97 -15.13 8.70
CA VAL A 54 15.82 -15.53 9.50
C VAL A 54 15.19 -16.76 8.87
N ASP A 55 15.38 -17.90 9.53
CA ASP A 55 14.62 -19.13 9.28
C ASP A 55 13.63 -19.31 10.44
N ALA A 56 12.34 -19.28 10.13
CA ALA A 56 11.27 -19.20 11.11
C ALA A 56 10.16 -20.21 10.80
N VAL A 57 9.47 -20.63 11.86
CA VAL A 57 8.39 -21.63 11.80
C VAL A 57 7.14 -21.16 11.06
N SER A 58 7.00 -19.85 10.80
CA SER A 58 5.91 -19.26 10.03
C SER A 58 6.25 -17.85 9.58
N ASP A 59 5.55 -17.35 8.56
CA ASP A 59 5.77 -16.01 8.02
C ASP A 59 5.52 -14.91 9.06
N HIS A 60 4.50 -15.08 9.92
CA HIS A 60 4.25 -14.18 11.05
C HIS A 60 5.39 -14.21 12.08
N ALA A 61 6.04 -15.36 12.29
CA ALA A 61 7.19 -15.43 13.19
C ALA A 61 8.40 -14.72 12.56
N ALA A 62 8.62 -14.91 11.25
CA ALA A 62 9.67 -14.22 10.51
C ALA A 62 9.49 -12.69 10.59
N GLU A 63 8.29 -12.18 10.33
CA GLU A 63 7.94 -10.76 10.43
C GLU A 63 8.26 -10.18 11.82
N ARG A 64 7.85 -10.87 12.89
CA ARG A 64 8.15 -10.43 14.27
C ARG A 64 9.65 -10.39 14.56
N ILE A 65 10.40 -11.41 14.12
CA ILE A 65 11.85 -11.47 14.29
C ILE A 65 12.52 -10.35 13.48
N ALA A 66 12.14 -10.18 12.22
CA ALA A 66 12.68 -9.14 11.34
C ALA A 66 12.44 -7.73 11.89
N ARG A 67 11.27 -7.46 12.48
CA ARG A 67 11.01 -6.18 13.16
C ARG A 67 11.89 -5.95 14.38
N ALA A 68 12.10 -6.98 15.22
CA ALA A 68 12.99 -6.87 16.36
C ALA A 68 14.44 -6.60 15.92
N VAL A 69 14.90 -7.31 14.90
CA VAL A 69 16.22 -7.09 14.27
C VAL A 69 16.31 -5.68 13.70
N CYS A 70 15.28 -5.19 13.00
CA CYS A 70 15.26 -3.85 12.43
C CYS A 70 15.48 -2.76 13.50
N VAL A 71 14.83 -2.88 14.66
CA VAL A 71 15.01 -1.94 15.78
C VAL A 71 16.45 -1.93 16.26
N GLU A 72 17.05 -3.11 16.49
CA GLU A 72 18.44 -3.23 16.96
C GLU A 72 19.46 -2.70 15.94
N LEU A 73 19.19 -2.82 14.64
CA LEU A 73 20.08 -2.37 13.57
C LEU A 73 19.93 -0.88 13.21
N GLY A 74 19.09 -0.14 13.93
CA GLY A 74 18.91 1.31 13.77
C GLY A 74 17.65 1.71 13.01
N CYS A 75 16.58 0.90 13.10
CA CYS A 75 15.26 1.13 12.52
C CYS A 75 15.20 1.14 10.98
N GLN A 76 16.25 0.65 10.32
CA GLN A 76 16.28 0.51 8.86
C GLN A 76 17.09 -0.72 8.46
N ILE A 77 16.46 -1.60 7.68
CA ILE A 77 17.09 -2.78 7.09
C ILE A 77 16.59 -2.98 5.67
N SER A 78 17.37 -3.66 4.85
CA SER A 78 16.93 -4.22 3.57
C SER A 78 16.62 -5.69 3.75
N SER A 79 15.57 -6.20 3.11
CA SER A 79 15.24 -7.62 3.09
C SER A 79 15.33 -8.20 1.69
N ALA A 80 15.74 -9.47 1.63
CA ALA A 80 15.49 -10.37 0.51
C ALA A 80 14.81 -11.61 1.09
N ASP A 81 13.55 -11.79 0.74
CA ASP A 81 12.65 -12.82 1.26
C ASP A 81 11.83 -13.41 0.12
N THR A 82 10.91 -14.32 0.45
CA THR A 82 9.89 -14.82 -0.49
C THR A 82 10.51 -15.32 -1.80
N VAL A 83 11.55 -16.14 -1.69
CA VAL A 83 12.32 -16.63 -2.84
C VAL A 83 11.44 -17.53 -3.70
N MET A 84 11.21 -17.11 -4.94
CA MET A 84 10.39 -17.83 -5.91
C MET A 84 11.22 -18.46 -7.01
N ARG A 85 10.75 -19.60 -7.50
CA ARG A 85 11.19 -20.15 -8.78
C ARG A 85 10.45 -19.45 -9.93
N GLY A 86 11.05 -19.49 -11.13
CA GLY A 86 10.49 -18.85 -12.31
C GLY A 86 9.09 -19.34 -12.70
N ASP A 87 8.79 -20.62 -12.46
CA ASP A 87 7.47 -21.22 -12.70
C ASP A 87 6.37 -20.68 -11.78
N GLN A 88 6.75 -20.05 -10.66
CA GLN A 88 5.82 -19.51 -9.66
C GLN A 88 5.45 -18.04 -9.92
N LEU A 89 6.13 -17.35 -10.82
CA LEU A 89 5.96 -15.90 -11.02
C LEU A 89 4.57 -15.52 -11.52
N ALA A 90 3.99 -16.32 -12.42
CA ALA A 90 2.67 -16.04 -13.00
C ALA A 90 1.57 -16.02 -11.91
N ASP A 91 1.65 -16.95 -10.97
CA ASP A 91 0.67 -17.09 -9.89
C ASP A 91 1.03 -16.25 -8.65
N GLY A 92 2.32 -15.93 -8.46
CA GLY A 92 2.86 -15.21 -7.30
C GLY A 92 3.02 -13.70 -7.46
N LEU A 93 2.94 -13.15 -8.68
CA LEU A 93 3.10 -11.71 -8.90
C LEU A 93 1.89 -11.09 -9.60
N VAL A 94 1.66 -9.81 -9.32
CA VAL A 94 0.88 -8.91 -10.17
C VAL A 94 1.83 -8.40 -11.27
N PRO A 95 1.53 -8.63 -12.56
CA PRO A 95 2.43 -8.24 -13.64
C PRO A 95 2.34 -6.74 -13.95
N ALA A 96 3.38 -6.22 -14.61
CA ALA A 96 3.43 -4.88 -15.20
C ALA A 96 3.31 -3.71 -14.21
N THR A 97 3.63 -3.91 -12.94
CA THR A 97 3.43 -2.90 -11.90
C THR A 97 4.50 -1.81 -11.91
N LEU A 98 5.72 -2.08 -12.39
CA LEU A 98 6.73 -1.04 -12.64
C LEU A 98 6.33 -0.20 -13.85
N THR A 99 5.86 -0.85 -14.93
CA THR A 99 5.31 -0.14 -16.09
C THR A 99 4.10 0.72 -15.70
N LEU A 100 3.20 0.21 -14.85
CA LEU A 100 2.08 0.98 -14.33
C LEU A 100 2.56 2.20 -13.53
N ALA A 101 3.50 2.02 -12.61
CA ALA A 101 4.05 3.11 -11.80
C ALA A 101 4.71 4.19 -12.67
N GLU A 102 5.47 3.79 -13.70
CA GLU A 102 6.07 4.71 -14.67
C GLU A 102 5.00 5.52 -15.40
N ARG A 103 4.00 4.84 -15.98
CA ARG A 103 2.91 5.47 -16.75
C ARG A 103 2.06 6.38 -15.90
N LEU A 104 1.72 5.96 -14.68
CA LEU A 104 0.98 6.77 -13.71
C LEU A 104 1.76 8.05 -13.38
N GLY A 105 3.04 7.92 -13.06
CA GLY A 105 3.91 9.07 -12.79
C GLY A 105 4.05 10.01 -14.00
N ALA A 106 4.13 9.46 -15.21
CA ALA A 106 4.16 10.25 -16.45
C ALA A 106 2.84 11.03 -16.64
N ALA A 107 1.69 10.35 -16.55
CA ALA A 107 0.37 10.97 -16.70
C ALA A 107 0.14 12.12 -15.70
N VAL A 108 0.53 11.95 -14.43
CA VAL A 108 0.44 13.00 -13.40
C VAL A 108 1.37 14.19 -13.72
N ARG A 109 2.61 13.93 -14.16
CA ARG A 109 3.55 15.02 -14.53
C ARG A 109 3.09 15.76 -15.78
N GLU A 110 2.58 15.05 -16.78
CA GLU A 110 2.07 15.61 -18.03
C GLU A 110 0.82 16.45 -17.79
N ALA A 111 -0.11 15.97 -16.96
CA ALA A 111 -1.29 16.74 -16.55
C ALA A 111 -0.90 18.06 -15.86
N ARG A 112 0.05 18.01 -14.92
CA ARG A 112 0.61 19.22 -14.29
C ARG A 112 1.22 20.17 -15.31
N ALA A 113 2.04 19.67 -16.24
CA ALA A 113 2.68 20.48 -17.27
C ALA A 113 1.67 21.10 -18.25
N ALA A 114 0.55 20.41 -18.49
CA ALA A 114 -0.56 20.89 -19.32
C ALA A 114 -1.59 21.74 -18.56
N HIS A 115 -1.39 21.98 -17.25
CA HIS A 115 -2.34 22.67 -16.37
C HIS A 115 -3.74 22.02 -16.36
N THR A 116 -3.82 20.71 -16.51
CA THR A 116 -5.03 19.90 -16.32
C THR A 116 -5.01 19.20 -14.96
N ASP A 117 -6.12 18.58 -14.56
CA ASP A 117 -6.26 17.95 -13.24
C ASP A 117 -5.37 16.68 -13.13
N PRO A 118 -4.31 16.69 -12.27
CA PRO A 118 -3.43 15.54 -12.10
C PRO A 118 -4.08 14.40 -11.31
N VAL A 119 -5.02 14.70 -10.42
CA VAL A 119 -5.78 13.68 -9.66
C VAL A 119 -6.70 12.93 -10.61
N LEU A 120 -7.34 13.62 -11.55
CA LEU A 120 -8.17 12.98 -12.57
C LEU A 120 -7.34 12.06 -13.47
N ALA A 121 -6.13 12.49 -13.86
CA ALA A 121 -5.20 11.65 -14.61
C ALA A 121 -4.79 10.39 -13.83
N ALA A 122 -4.47 10.54 -12.53
CA ALA A 122 -4.15 9.40 -11.67
C ALA A 122 -5.33 8.43 -11.53
N ARG A 123 -6.54 8.97 -11.30
CA ARG A 123 -7.78 8.20 -11.21
C ARG A 123 -8.01 7.37 -12.47
N ALA A 124 -7.89 7.97 -13.65
CA ALA A 124 -8.10 7.28 -14.92
C ALA A 124 -7.10 6.13 -15.13
N MET A 125 -5.83 6.33 -14.76
CA MET A 125 -4.78 5.31 -14.86
C MET A 125 -5.00 4.13 -13.91
N LEU A 126 -5.61 4.38 -12.74
CA LEU A 126 -5.87 3.37 -11.71
C LEU A 126 -7.23 2.69 -11.85
N SER A 127 -8.04 3.05 -12.85
CA SER A 127 -9.47 2.70 -12.91
C SER A 127 -10.19 3.01 -11.59
N GLY A 128 -9.83 4.16 -11.01
CA GLY A 128 -10.23 4.53 -9.65
C GLY A 128 -11.59 5.24 -9.59
N THR A 129 -12.17 5.20 -8.40
CA THR A 129 -13.36 5.94 -8.01
C THR A 129 -12.96 7.07 -7.06
N HIS A 130 -13.51 8.26 -7.27
CA HIS A 130 -13.33 9.39 -6.35
C HIS A 130 -14.20 9.21 -5.11
N LEU A 131 -13.61 9.37 -3.93
CA LEU A 131 -14.32 9.23 -2.65
C LEU A 131 -14.70 10.58 -2.05
N LEU A 132 -13.73 11.52 -2.01
CA LEU A 132 -13.90 12.87 -1.50
C LEU A 132 -12.70 13.75 -1.85
N THR A 133 -12.94 15.02 -2.18
CA THR A 133 -11.94 16.09 -2.17
C THR A 133 -12.20 17.03 -1.01
N GLY A 134 -11.18 17.30 -0.20
CA GLY A 134 -11.38 17.99 1.07
C GLY A 134 -10.11 18.49 1.74
N LYS A 135 -10.28 19.03 2.94
CA LYS A 135 -9.20 19.48 3.81
C LYS A 135 -9.11 18.55 5.02
N VAL A 136 -7.90 18.12 5.35
CA VAL A 136 -7.65 17.33 6.57
C VAL A 136 -7.93 18.21 7.79
N ILE A 137 -8.89 17.82 8.61
CA ILE A 137 -9.32 18.55 9.82
C ILE A 137 -8.88 17.88 11.12
N ASP A 138 -8.49 16.61 11.08
CA ASP A 138 -7.97 15.89 12.24
C ASP A 138 -7.10 14.71 11.81
N VAL A 139 -6.04 14.42 12.58
CA VAL A 139 -5.17 13.24 12.40
C VAL A 139 -4.76 12.74 13.77
N SER A 140 -5.11 11.49 14.07
CA SER A 140 -4.71 10.77 15.28
C SER A 140 -3.83 9.60 14.87
N ARG A 141 -2.56 9.59 15.29
CA ARG A 141 -1.62 8.50 14.99
C ARG A 141 -0.83 8.07 16.21
N ARG A 142 -0.53 6.79 16.31
CA ARG A 142 0.30 6.19 17.35
C ARG A 142 1.16 5.09 16.74
N THR A 143 2.41 5.00 17.18
CA THR A 143 3.27 3.86 16.82
C THR A 143 2.98 2.71 17.78
N GLN A 144 2.47 1.59 17.26
CA GLN A 144 2.13 0.41 18.05
C GLN A 144 2.59 -0.85 17.31
N GLY A 145 3.40 -1.68 17.97
CA GLY A 145 3.92 -2.92 17.39
C GLY A 145 4.82 -2.71 16.16
N GLY A 146 5.43 -1.54 16.02
CA GLY A 146 6.24 -1.18 14.83
C GLY A 146 5.43 -0.64 13.65
N PHE A 147 4.15 -0.34 13.83
CA PHE A 147 3.27 0.21 12.80
C PHE A 147 2.72 1.59 13.20
N ALA A 148 2.55 2.47 12.22
CA ALA A 148 1.81 3.72 12.37
C ALA A 148 0.30 3.44 12.24
N ARG A 149 -0.39 3.32 13.38
CA ARG A 149 -1.83 3.07 13.43
C ARG A 149 -2.58 4.35 13.77
N GLY A 150 -3.73 4.56 13.15
CA GLY A 150 -4.47 5.78 13.39
C GLY A 150 -5.70 5.99 12.52
N SER A 151 -6.21 7.21 12.61
CA SER A 151 -7.29 7.70 11.79
C SER A 151 -7.08 9.15 11.38
N ALA A 152 -7.76 9.55 10.30
CA ALA A 152 -7.80 10.93 9.86
C ALA A 152 -9.21 11.31 9.42
N ARG A 153 -9.56 12.59 9.60
CA ARG A 153 -10.86 13.14 9.19
C ARG A 153 -10.63 14.24 8.17
N ILE A 154 -11.38 14.18 7.07
CA ILE A 154 -11.29 15.09 5.94
C ILE A 154 -12.67 15.72 5.74
N GLU A 155 -12.73 17.04 5.80
CA GLU A 155 -13.93 17.82 5.53
C GLU A 155 -13.97 18.17 4.04
N GLY A 156 -15.05 17.80 3.36
CA GLY A 156 -15.24 18.03 1.94
C GLY A 156 -15.27 19.52 1.58
N ILE A 157 -14.73 19.84 0.41
CA ILE A 157 -14.72 21.20 -0.16
C ILE A 157 -15.31 21.19 -1.56
N GLY A 158 -15.73 22.36 -2.06
CA GLY A 158 -16.28 22.48 -3.41
C GLY A 158 -17.55 21.63 -3.58
N GLU A 159 -17.52 20.68 -4.53
CA GLU A 159 -18.64 19.77 -4.80
C GLU A 159 -18.92 18.78 -3.66
N ASP A 160 -17.94 18.51 -2.81
CA ASP A 160 -18.07 17.64 -1.63
C ASP A 160 -18.40 18.42 -0.35
N ALA A 161 -18.67 19.73 -0.43
CA ALA A 161 -18.96 20.54 0.74
C ALA A 161 -20.11 19.96 1.57
N GLY A 162 -19.89 19.85 2.88
CA GLY A 162 -20.84 19.28 3.84
C GLY A 162 -20.71 17.76 4.04
N ARG A 163 -19.82 17.08 3.32
CA ARG A 163 -19.47 15.67 3.53
C ARG A 163 -18.22 15.54 4.39
N VAL A 164 -18.10 14.46 5.14
CA VAL A 164 -16.92 14.11 5.94
C VAL A 164 -16.47 12.70 5.59
N LEU A 165 -15.18 12.55 5.27
CA LEU A 165 -14.53 11.24 5.09
C LEU A 165 -13.61 10.95 6.27
N GLU A 166 -13.79 9.79 6.88
CA GLU A 166 -12.93 9.26 7.93
C GLU A 166 -12.11 8.10 7.37
N LEU A 167 -10.79 8.17 7.54
CA LEU A 167 -9.85 7.16 7.10
C LEU A 167 -9.33 6.39 8.30
N GLY A 168 -9.31 5.06 8.22
CA GLY A 168 -8.60 4.17 9.13
C GLY A 168 -7.32 3.65 8.46
N PHE A 169 -6.20 3.63 9.19
CA PHE A 169 -4.92 3.20 8.64
C PHE A 169 -4.02 2.46 9.63
N GLN A 170 -3.17 1.59 9.07
CA GLN A 170 -1.99 0.97 9.70
C GLN A 170 -0.89 1.00 8.62
N ASN A 171 0.04 1.94 8.67
CA ASN A 171 1.01 2.28 7.59
C ASN A 171 0.36 2.69 6.26
N GLU A 172 -0.65 1.97 5.79
CA GLU A 172 -1.47 2.23 4.62
C GLU A 172 -2.92 2.55 5.01
N HIS A 173 -3.66 3.24 4.14
CA HIS A 173 -5.10 3.46 4.30
C HIS A 173 -5.87 2.17 4.01
N LEU A 174 -6.74 1.77 4.93
CA LEU A 174 -7.40 0.45 4.96
C LEU A 174 -8.91 0.52 5.01
N LEU A 175 -9.47 1.63 5.50
CA LEU A 175 -10.91 1.84 5.62
C LEU A 175 -11.22 3.30 5.28
N ALA A 176 -12.28 3.53 4.51
CA ALA A 176 -12.83 4.85 4.28
C ALA A 176 -14.34 4.84 4.58
N THR A 177 -14.75 5.72 5.49
CA THR A 177 -16.15 5.88 5.90
C THR A 177 -16.57 7.30 5.61
N ARG A 178 -17.58 7.48 4.75
CA ARG A 178 -18.13 8.80 4.38
C ARG A 178 -19.47 8.97 5.06
N ASP A 179 -19.61 10.01 5.87
CA ASP A 179 -20.86 10.36 6.58
C ASP A 179 -21.47 9.18 7.36
N GLY A 180 -20.61 8.33 7.94
CA GLY A 180 -20.99 7.13 8.71
C GLY A 180 -21.18 5.86 7.88
N GLU A 181 -21.10 5.92 6.55
CA GLU A 181 -21.23 4.76 5.67
C GLU A 181 -19.87 4.33 5.13
N THR A 182 -19.55 3.03 5.19
CA THR A 182 -18.29 2.52 4.64
C THR A 182 -18.34 2.55 3.12
N VAL A 183 -17.40 3.25 2.50
CA VAL A 183 -17.34 3.46 1.04
C VAL A 183 -16.17 2.75 0.37
N ALA A 184 -15.12 2.38 1.13
CA ALA A 184 -14.03 1.54 0.62
C ALA A 184 -13.34 0.77 1.77
N THR A 185 -12.89 -0.44 1.49
CA THR A 185 -12.12 -1.29 2.42
C THR A 185 -10.95 -1.94 1.71
N THR A 186 -9.86 -2.20 2.44
CA THR A 186 -8.81 -3.14 2.04
C THR A 186 -9.43 -4.50 1.69
N PRO A 187 -8.92 -5.28 0.72
CA PRO A 187 -7.65 -5.11 -0.01
C PRO A 187 -7.62 -4.03 -1.09
N ASP A 188 -8.77 -3.46 -1.49
CA ASP A 188 -8.80 -2.38 -2.48
C ASP A 188 -7.97 -1.18 -2.02
N LEU A 189 -7.28 -0.54 -2.97
CA LEU A 189 -6.36 0.55 -2.68
C LEU A 189 -7.14 1.80 -2.31
N ILE A 190 -6.84 2.39 -1.15
CA ILE A 190 -7.30 3.72 -0.78
C ILE A 190 -6.08 4.64 -0.85
N CYS A 191 -6.10 5.59 -1.79
CA CYS A 191 -5.00 6.50 -2.04
C CYS A 191 -5.41 7.93 -1.69
N VAL A 192 -4.55 8.63 -0.95
CA VAL A 192 -4.71 10.05 -0.66
C VAL A 192 -3.69 10.80 -1.50
N LEU A 193 -4.16 11.72 -2.33
CA LEU A 193 -3.34 12.55 -3.20
C LEU A 193 -3.46 14.01 -2.77
N ASP A 194 -2.38 14.76 -2.87
CA ASP A 194 -2.44 16.21 -2.79
C ASP A 194 -3.29 16.75 -3.96
N THR A 195 -4.29 17.57 -3.66
CA THR A 195 -5.30 17.98 -4.65
C THR A 195 -4.70 18.78 -5.81
N ASP A 196 -3.65 19.57 -5.55
CA ASP A 196 -3.10 20.50 -6.53
C ASP A 196 -2.01 19.83 -7.39
N THR A 197 -1.24 18.92 -6.79
CA THR A 197 -0.08 18.29 -7.44
C THR A 197 -0.34 16.87 -7.94
N GLY A 198 -1.32 16.16 -7.37
CA GLY A 198 -1.55 14.73 -7.60
C GLY A 198 -0.46 13.83 -7.00
N ASP A 199 0.47 14.38 -6.21
CA ASP A 199 1.50 13.59 -5.55
C ASP A 199 0.89 12.81 -4.36
N PRO A 200 1.33 11.57 -4.09
CA PRO A 200 0.75 10.75 -3.03
C PRO A 200 1.11 11.29 -1.64
N VAL A 201 0.13 11.29 -0.74
CA VAL A 201 0.28 11.64 0.68
C VAL A 201 0.25 10.36 1.50
N THR A 202 1.39 10.03 2.10
CA THR A 202 1.50 8.87 3.01
C THR A 202 0.75 9.14 4.32
N THR A 203 0.45 8.07 5.07
CA THR A 203 -0.14 8.18 6.42
C THR A 203 0.73 9.00 7.37
N GLU A 204 2.05 8.95 7.20
CA GLU A 204 3.02 9.77 7.96
C GLU A 204 3.03 11.25 7.52
N GLY A 205 2.83 11.51 6.23
CA GLY A 205 2.81 12.84 5.63
C GLY A 205 1.49 13.59 5.85
N LEU A 206 0.42 12.85 6.19
CA LEU A 206 -0.91 13.39 6.46
C LEU A 206 -0.88 14.30 7.70
N ARG A 207 -1.38 15.52 7.54
CA ARG A 207 -1.37 16.55 8.59
C ARG A 207 -2.52 17.53 8.41
N TYR A 208 -2.93 18.14 9.51
CA TYR A 208 -3.99 19.16 9.53
C TYR A 208 -3.75 20.24 8.47
N GLY A 209 -4.83 20.62 7.78
CA GLY A 209 -4.83 21.71 6.80
C GLY A 209 -4.44 21.32 5.39
N LEU A 210 -3.93 20.10 5.14
CA LEU A 210 -3.67 19.62 3.79
C LEU A 210 -4.96 19.54 2.97
N ARG A 211 -4.89 19.97 1.72
CA ARG A 211 -5.96 19.77 0.72
C ARG A 211 -5.65 18.49 -0.03
N VAL A 212 -6.56 17.53 0.05
CA VAL A 212 -6.36 16.20 -0.49
C VAL A 212 -7.57 15.72 -1.27
N SER A 213 -7.31 14.90 -2.28
CA SER A 213 -8.31 14.12 -2.99
C SER A 213 -8.08 12.65 -2.67
N VAL A 214 -9.13 11.96 -2.24
CA VAL A 214 -9.09 10.56 -1.87
C VAL A 214 -9.73 9.73 -2.97
N LEU A 215 -9.01 8.72 -3.43
CA LEU A 215 -9.42 7.77 -4.45
C LEU A 215 -9.47 6.36 -3.87
N ALA A 216 -10.38 5.54 -4.37
CA ALA A 216 -10.32 4.08 -4.24
C ALA A 216 -9.97 3.47 -5.61
N ALA A 217 -9.23 2.37 -5.65
CA ALA A 217 -8.92 1.62 -6.86
C ALA A 217 -8.95 0.10 -6.59
N PRO A 218 -9.33 -0.72 -7.59
CA PRO A 218 -9.46 -2.15 -7.39
C PRO A 218 -8.11 -2.82 -7.09
N CYS A 219 -8.11 -3.81 -6.21
CA CYS A 219 -6.97 -4.70 -6.02
C CYS A 219 -6.91 -5.82 -7.06
N ASP A 220 -5.79 -6.55 -7.12
CA ASP A 220 -5.72 -7.81 -7.87
C ASP A 220 -6.80 -8.79 -7.35
N PRO A 221 -7.59 -9.43 -8.23
CA PRO A 221 -8.69 -10.31 -7.83
C PRO A 221 -8.29 -11.42 -6.85
N ARG A 222 -7.04 -11.88 -6.86
CA ARG A 222 -6.54 -12.90 -5.93
C ARG A 222 -6.65 -12.46 -4.47
N TRP A 223 -6.62 -11.16 -4.18
CA TRP A 223 -6.82 -10.62 -2.84
C TRP A 223 -8.26 -10.74 -2.33
N THR A 224 -9.24 -10.86 -3.22
CA THR A 224 -10.66 -11.01 -2.86
C THR A 224 -11.08 -12.47 -2.65
N THR A 225 -10.16 -13.42 -2.84
CA THR A 225 -10.38 -14.83 -2.49
C THR A 225 -10.47 -14.99 -0.96
N PRO A 226 -11.05 -16.08 -0.44
CA PRO A 226 -11.08 -16.32 1.00
C PRO A 226 -9.70 -16.28 1.67
N GLY A 227 -8.65 -16.78 1.00
CA GLY A 227 -7.28 -16.73 1.49
C GLY A 227 -6.71 -15.31 1.50
N GLY A 228 -6.94 -14.54 0.43
CA GLY A 228 -6.54 -13.14 0.34
C GLY A 228 -7.22 -12.25 1.39
N LEU A 229 -8.53 -12.42 1.59
CA LEU A 229 -9.30 -11.70 2.61
C LEU A 229 -8.89 -12.09 4.04
N ALA A 230 -8.50 -13.35 4.26
CA ALA A 230 -7.97 -13.76 5.56
C ALA A 230 -6.63 -13.09 5.88
N LEU A 231 -5.81 -12.77 4.87
CA LEU A 231 -4.51 -12.11 5.04
C LEU A 231 -4.58 -10.59 5.06
N ALA A 232 -5.43 -9.98 4.24
CA ALA A 232 -5.40 -8.53 3.97
C ALA A 232 -6.79 -7.86 3.98
N GLY A 233 -7.83 -8.59 4.40
CA GLY A 233 -9.18 -8.05 4.54
C GLY A 233 -9.33 -7.16 5.78
N PRO A 234 -10.43 -6.39 5.88
CA PRO A 234 -10.62 -5.37 6.92
C PRO A 234 -10.63 -5.97 8.33
N ARG A 235 -11.19 -7.19 8.49
CA ARG A 235 -11.22 -7.91 9.76
C ARG A 235 -9.84 -8.29 10.28
N TYR A 236 -8.86 -8.55 9.40
CA TYR A 236 -7.48 -8.81 9.80
C TYR A 236 -6.91 -7.62 10.59
N PHE A 237 -7.25 -6.41 10.15
CA PHE A 237 -6.81 -5.16 10.76
C PHE A 237 -7.68 -4.71 11.95
N GLY A 238 -8.66 -5.51 12.34
CA GLY A 238 -9.54 -5.23 13.48
C GLY A 238 -10.75 -4.34 13.17
N TYR A 239 -11.08 -4.12 11.90
CA TYR A 239 -12.32 -3.45 11.52
C TYR A 239 -13.48 -4.47 11.44
N ASP A 240 -14.55 -4.24 12.19
CA ASP A 240 -15.74 -5.10 12.22
C ASP A 240 -16.67 -4.82 11.03
N VAL A 241 -16.14 -4.99 9.82
CA VAL A 241 -16.84 -4.85 8.54
C VAL A 241 -16.37 -5.94 7.58
N ASP A 242 -17.19 -6.30 6.62
CA ASP A 242 -16.78 -7.17 5.52
C ASP A 242 -16.07 -6.38 4.42
N HIS A 243 -15.32 -7.07 3.55
CA HIS A 243 -14.83 -6.47 2.31
C HIS A 243 -16.02 -5.95 1.50
N LEU A 244 -15.93 -4.70 1.06
CA LEU A 244 -16.91 -4.06 0.21
C LEU A 244 -16.36 -4.17 -1.21
N PRO A 245 -16.94 -4.99 -2.09
CA PRO A 245 -16.45 -5.13 -3.45
C PRO A 245 -16.38 -3.78 -4.16
N PHE A 246 -15.23 -3.49 -4.77
CA PHE A 246 -15.04 -2.28 -5.55
C PHE A 246 -16.12 -2.15 -6.63
N ARG A 247 -16.73 -0.96 -6.73
CA ARG A 247 -17.70 -0.61 -7.77
C ARG A 247 -17.17 0.60 -8.53
N GLU A 248 -17.05 0.46 -9.84
CA GLU A 248 -16.84 1.60 -10.72
C GLU A 248 -18.10 2.49 -10.67
N SER A 249 -17.89 3.80 -10.52
CA SER A 249 -18.94 4.83 -10.50
C SER A 249 -19.07 5.52 -11.85
#